data_AF-A0A2A3N3C1-F1
#
_entry.id   AF-A0A2A3N3C1-F1
#
_cell.length_a   1.000
_cell.length_b   1.000
_cell.length_c   1.000
_cell.angle_alpha   90.00
_cell.angle_beta   90.00
_cell.angle_gamma   90.00
#
_symmetry.space_group_name_H-M   'P 1'
#
loop_
_entity.id
_entity.type
_entity.pdbx_description
1 polymer ?
#
loop_
_entity_poly.entity_id
_entity_poly.type
_entity_poly.pdbx_seq_one_letter_code
_entity_poly.pdbx_strand_id
1 'polypeptide(L)'
;MERIEIFTSKKKNIFLLFLVIIFLAVGIFCFLNANELSNDGKRSIVFIETMSIIVMVFALTALFFIIKNLLNNQWVLAIDEKALHIRIQKYYLIPWQEIIGFQELEIKGNKSILIQVRNPGTLIANEKNFFVKR
;
A
#
# COMPACT_ATOMS: atom_id res chain seq x y z
N MET A 1 2.94 27.39 16.86
CA MET A 1 2.01 26.55 16.07
C MET A 1 2.35 25.11 16.37
N GLU A 2 1.36 24.32 16.80
CA GLU A 2 1.59 22.89 17.04
C GLU A 2 1.77 22.14 15.73
N ARG A 3 2.65 21.13 15.72
CA ARG A 3 2.94 20.30 14.54
C ARG A 3 1.70 19.51 14.14
N ILE A 4 1.23 19.67 12.91
CA ILE A 4 0.07 18.92 12.39
C ILE A 4 0.59 17.72 11.61
N GLU A 5 0.19 16.51 12.01
CA GLU A 5 0.59 15.25 11.36
C GLU A 5 -0.59 14.61 10.63
N ILE A 6 -0.42 14.33 9.34
CA ILE A 6 -1.40 13.66 8.50
C ILE A 6 -0.90 12.24 8.24
N PHE A 7 -1.70 11.26 8.67
CA PHE A 7 -1.40 9.84 8.56
C PHE A 7 -1.98 9.22 7.29
N THR A 8 -1.36 8.11 6.86
CA THR A 8 -1.88 7.31 5.75
C THR A 8 -3.24 6.68 6.08
N SER A 9 -4.12 6.59 5.09
CA SER A 9 -5.41 5.93 5.27
C SER A 9 -5.26 4.41 5.26
N LYS A 10 -5.77 3.73 6.30
CA LYS A 10 -5.72 2.27 6.42
C LYS A 10 -6.91 1.56 5.75
N LYS A 11 -7.84 2.29 5.12
CA LYS A 11 -9.09 1.74 4.55
C LYS A 11 -8.84 0.61 3.55
N LYS A 12 -7.85 0.78 2.67
CA LYS A 12 -7.48 -0.25 1.67
C LYS A 12 -6.96 -1.53 2.33
N ASN A 13 -6.15 -1.40 3.39
CA ASN A 13 -5.63 -2.54 4.13
C ASN A 13 -6.73 -3.32 4.85
N ILE A 14 -7.76 -2.64 5.37
CA ILE A 14 -8.90 -3.30 6.02
C ILE A 14 -9.71 -4.11 5.00
N PHE A 15 -9.96 -3.55 3.82
CA PHE A 15 -10.62 -4.27 2.73
C PHE A 15 -9.81 -5.51 2.28
N LEU A 16 -8.49 -5.35 2.12
CA LEU A 16 -7.57 -6.46 1.82
C LEU A 16 -7.60 -7.55 2.90
N LEU A 17 -7.67 -7.17 4.19
CA LEU A 17 -7.76 -8.11 5.29
C LEU A 17 -9.04 -8.95 5.21
N PHE A 18 -10.18 -8.31 4.92
CA PHE A 18 -11.45 -9.02 4.71
C PHE A 18 -11.36 -10.03 3.56
N LEU A 19 -10.76 -9.62 2.44
CA LEU A 19 -10.56 -10.50 1.28
C LEU A 19 -9.71 -11.73 1.65
N VAL A 20 -8.59 -11.53 2.36
CA VAL A 20 -7.71 -12.63 2.79
C VAL A 20 -8.43 -13.64 3.68
N ILE A 21 -9.31 -13.20 4.57
CA ILE A 21 -10.12 -14.10 5.41
C ILE A 21 -11.01 -14.99 4.54
N ILE A 22 -11.64 -14.43 3.50
CA ILE A 22 -12.47 -15.21 2.57
C ILE A 22 -11.62 -16.25 1.84
N PHE A 23 -10.46 -15.86 1.32
CA PHE A 23 -9.56 -16.80 0.63
C PHE A 23 -9.07 -17.92 1.54
N LEU A 24 -8.80 -17.64 2.82
CA LEU A 24 -8.45 -18.67 3.80
C LEU A 24 -9.63 -19.62 4.07
N ALA A 25 -10.83 -19.09 4.29
CA ALA A 25 -12.03 -19.90 4.51
C ALA A 25 -12.32 -20.82 3.32
N VAL A 26 -12.25 -20.29 2.09
CA VAL A 26 -12.43 -21.06 0.86
C VAL A 26 -11.33 -22.10 0.70
N GLY A 27 -10.06 -21.74 0.93
CA GLY A 27 -8.94 -22.67 0.85
C GLY A 27 -9.09 -23.84 1.84
N ILE A 28 -9.50 -23.56 3.07
CA ILE A 28 -9.74 -24.59 4.12
C ILE A 28 -10.91 -25.48 3.72
N PHE A 29 -12.00 -24.88 3.25
CA PHE A 29 -13.17 -25.63 2.78
C PHE A 29 -12.81 -26.57 1.62
N CYS A 30 -12.07 -26.09 0.62
CA CYS A 30 -11.65 -26.91 -0.52
C CYS A 30 -10.69 -28.03 -0.12
N PHE A 31 -9.81 -27.79 0.85
CA PHE A 31 -8.90 -28.80 1.37
C PHE A 31 -9.63 -29.92 2.12
N LEU A 32 -10.56 -29.56 3.03
CA LEU A 32 -11.31 -30.53 3.82
C LEU A 32 -12.29 -31.35 2.98
N ASN A 33 -12.92 -30.73 1.98
CA ASN A 33 -13.92 -31.38 1.12
C ASN A 33 -13.33 -31.85 -0.21
N ALA A 34 -12.00 -32.00 -0.30
CA ALA A 34 -11.32 -32.37 -1.55
C ALA A 34 -11.85 -33.69 -2.15
N ASN A 35 -12.18 -34.67 -1.29
CA ASN A 35 -12.77 -35.94 -1.71
C ASN A 35 -14.15 -35.76 -2.35
N GLU A 36 -15.06 -35.02 -1.72
CA GLU A 36 -16.41 -34.78 -2.25
C GLU A 36 -16.36 -33.96 -3.55
N LEU A 37 -15.54 -32.90 -3.56
CA LEU A 37 -15.34 -32.03 -4.73
C LEU A 37 -14.70 -32.76 -5.92
N SER A 38 -13.89 -33.79 -5.66
CA SER A 38 -13.28 -34.62 -6.71
C SER A 38 -14.30 -35.53 -7.41
N ASN A 39 -15.24 -36.09 -6.64
CA ASN A 39 -16.28 -37.01 -7.12
C ASN A 39 -17.29 -36.31 -8.02
N ASP A 40 -17.70 -35.09 -7.66
CA ASP A 40 -18.64 -34.28 -8.47
C ASP A 40 -17.99 -33.69 -9.73
N GLY A 41 -16.67 -33.46 -9.70
CA GLY A 41 -15.97 -32.64 -10.70
C GLY A 41 -15.14 -33.39 -11.76
N LYS A 42 -15.02 -34.72 -11.70
CA LYS A 42 -14.03 -35.51 -12.48
C LYS A 42 -12.58 -34.96 -12.35
N ARG A 43 -12.26 -34.32 -11.23
CA ARG A 43 -10.94 -33.74 -10.95
C ARG A 43 -10.20 -34.66 -9.97
N SER A 44 -8.88 -34.77 -10.11
CA SER A 44 -8.07 -35.52 -9.16
C SER A 44 -8.10 -34.85 -7.77
N ILE A 45 -8.30 -35.64 -6.71
CA ILE A 45 -8.21 -35.20 -5.31
C ILE A 45 -6.88 -34.46 -5.08
N VAL A 46 -5.78 -35.03 -5.57
CA VAL A 46 -4.43 -34.48 -5.46
C VAL A 46 -4.33 -33.08 -6.08
N PHE A 47 -5.05 -32.83 -7.17
CA PHE A 47 -5.07 -31.52 -7.81
C PHE A 47 -5.78 -30.48 -6.94
N ILE A 48 -6.92 -30.84 -6.34
CA ILE A 48 -7.70 -29.95 -5.46
C ILE A 48 -6.93 -29.63 -4.19
N GLU A 49 -6.30 -30.64 -3.57
CA GLU A 49 -5.46 -30.45 -2.38
C GLU A 49 -4.26 -29.54 -2.68
N THR A 50 -3.54 -29.80 -3.78
CA THR A 50 -2.36 -28.99 -4.15
C THR A 50 -2.74 -27.53 -4.40
N MET A 51 -3.83 -27.28 -5.11
CA MET A 51 -4.32 -25.91 -5.35
C MET A 51 -4.76 -25.23 -4.05
N SER A 52 -5.44 -25.96 -3.16
CA SER A 52 -5.86 -25.44 -1.86
C SER A 52 -4.67 -25.02 -1.00
N ILE A 53 -3.59 -25.82 -1.01
CA ILE A 53 -2.34 -25.50 -0.31
C ILE A 53 -1.69 -24.24 -0.89
N ILE A 54 -1.60 -24.12 -2.22
CA ILE A 54 -1.03 -22.93 -2.87
C ILE A 54 -1.82 -21.66 -2.49
N VAL A 55 -3.16 -21.74 -2.52
CA VAL A 55 -4.04 -20.63 -2.13
C VAL A 55 -3.86 -20.26 -0.66
N MET A 56 -3.76 -21.24 0.25
CA MET A 56 -3.50 -20.98 1.66
C MET A 56 -2.16 -20.29 1.88
N VAL A 57 -1.08 -20.77 1.27
CA VAL A 57 0.25 -20.16 1.40
C VAL A 57 0.23 -18.72 0.89
N PHE A 58 -0.40 -18.47 -0.25
CA PHE A 58 -0.55 -17.12 -0.78
C PHE A 58 -1.35 -16.22 0.16
N ALA A 59 -2.47 -16.70 0.70
CA ALA A 59 -3.29 -15.95 1.64
C ALA A 59 -2.56 -15.65 2.97
N LEU A 60 -1.78 -16.60 3.50
CA LEU A 60 -0.96 -16.41 4.71
C LEU A 60 0.16 -15.39 4.49
N THR A 61 0.85 -15.44 3.35
CA THR A 61 1.88 -14.43 3.03
C THR A 61 1.26 -13.05 2.88
N ALA A 62 0.12 -12.93 2.20
CA ALA A 62 -0.63 -11.68 2.10
C ALA A 62 -1.06 -11.15 3.48
N LEU A 63 -1.57 -12.03 4.36
CA LEU A 63 -1.95 -11.70 5.73
C LEU A 63 -0.79 -11.08 6.51
N PHE A 64 0.40 -11.70 6.43
CA PHE A 64 1.60 -11.19 7.09
C PHE A 64 1.95 -9.76 6.64
N PHE A 65 1.95 -9.49 5.33
CA PHE A 65 2.23 -8.15 4.81
C PHE A 65 1.16 -7.13 5.21
N ILE A 66 -0.11 -7.52 5.19
CA ILE A 66 -1.24 -6.65 5.58
C ILE A 66 -1.11 -6.26 7.05
N ILE A 67 -0.87 -7.22 7.95
CA ILE A 67 -0.69 -6.96 9.39
C ILE A 67 0.52 -6.05 9.61
N LYS A 68 1.66 -6.34 8.98
CA LYS A 68 2.86 -5.50 9.04
C LYS A 68 2.58 -4.07 8.60
N ASN A 69 1.79 -3.89 7.54
CA ASN A 69 1.43 -2.56 7.02
C ASN A 69 0.40 -1.84 7.91
N LEU A 70 -0.51 -2.56 8.56
CA LEU A 70 -1.48 -2.00 9.52
C LEU A 70 -0.80 -1.50 10.79
N LEU A 71 0.21 -2.23 11.29
CA LEU A 71 1.00 -1.86 12.47
C LEU A 71 1.93 -0.68 12.20
N ASN A 72 2.48 -0.57 10.99
CA ASN A 72 3.30 0.57 10.58
C ASN A 72 2.45 1.81 10.31
N ASN A 73 2.05 2.50 11.38
CA ASN A 73 1.39 3.79 11.27
C ASN A 73 2.41 4.90 11.03
N GLN A 74 2.76 5.14 9.77
CA GLN A 74 3.64 6.24 9.39
C GLN A 74 2.82 7.47 9.01
N TRP A 75 3.21 8.63 9.55
CA TRP A 75 2.76 9.92 9.06
C TRP A 75 3.31 10.13 7.64
N VAL A 76 2.49 10.70 6.76
CA VAL A 76 2.82 10.94 5.35
C VAL A 76 3.14 12.41 5.12
N LEU A 77 2.44 13.30 5.82
CA LEU A 77 2.68 14.73 5.78
C LEU A 77 2.79 15.22 7.21
N ALA A 78 3.74 16.11 7.47
CA ALA A 78 3.75 16.86 8.72
C ALA A 78 4.09 18.32 8.46
N ILE A 79 3.30 19.20 9.06
CA ILE A 79 3.37 20.64 8.89
C ILE A 79 3.99 21.19 10.17
N ASP A 80 5.13 21.86 10.02
CA ASP A 80 5.85 22.55 11.10
C ASP A 80 5.90 24.06 10.80
N GLU A 81 6.26 24.89 11.78
CA GLU A 81 6.40 26.34 11.61
C GLU A 81 7.43 26.73 10.56
N LYS A 82 8.45 25.89 10.36
CA LYS A 82 9.61 26.21 9.51
C LYS A 82 9.55 25.53 8.14
N ALA A 83 8.94 24.35 8.07
CA ALA A 83 8.97 23.53 6.87
C ALA A 83 7.79 22.57 6.77
N LEU A 84 7.56 22.11 5.55
CA LEU A 84 6.70 21.00 5.21
C LEU A 84 7.53 19.71 5.11
N HIS A 85 7.17 18.71 5.91
CA HIS A 85 7.79 17.39 5.91
C HIS A 85 6.90 16.40 5.17
N ILE A 86 7.46 15.72 4.17
CA ILE A 86 6.73 14.75 3.34
C ILE A 86 7.45 13.41 3.40
N ARG A 87 6.71 12.35 3.70
CA ARG A 87 7.22 10.98 3.84
C ARG A 87 6.30 9.99 3.10
N ILE A 88 6.42 9.95 1.77
CA ILE A 88 5.68 9.01 0.92
C ILE A 88 6.52 7.77 0.60
N GLN A 89 7.76 8.00 0.12
CA GLN A 89 8.74 6.95 -0.17
C GLN A 89 10.11 7.31 0.44
N LYS A 90 10.51 8.56 0.25
CA LYS A 90 11.66 9.19 0.90
C LYS A 90 11.16 10.34 1.78
N TYR A 91 12.00 10.76 2.70
CA TYR A 91 11.76 11.92 3.53
C TYR A 91 12.21 13.18 2.77
N TYR A 92 11.29 14.10 2.55
CA TYR A 92 11.56 15.41 1.98
C TYR A 92 11.25 16.47 3.02
N LEU A 93 12.11 17.47 3.11
CA LEU A 93 11.93 18.66 3.93
C LEU A 93 11.94 19.85 2.98
N ILE A 94 10.82 20.54 2.89
CA ILE A 94 10.63 21.69 2.02
C ILE A 94 10.33 22.91 2.90
N PRO A 95 11.28 23.87 3.05
CA PRO A 95 11.03 25.09 3.80
C PRO A 95 9.89 25.90 3.18
N TRP A 96 9.11 26.62 4.00
CA TRP A 96 7.99 27.43 3.50
C TRP A 96 8.42 28.48 2.47
N GLN A 97 9.63 29.03 2.62
CA GLN A 97 10.20 30.04 1.72
C GLN A 97 10.44 29.50 0.31
N GLU A 98 10.57 28.18 0.18
CA GLU A 98 10.74 27.53 -1.12
C GLU A 98 9.40 27.22 -1.79
N ILE A 99 8.28 27.25 -1.06
CA ILE A 99 6.95 26.93 -1.61
C ILE A 99 6.35 28.21 -2.22
N ILE A 100 6.03 28.13 -3.51
CA ILE A 100 5.35 29.20 -4.25
C ILE A 100 3.84 29.13 -4.03
N GLY A 101 3.28 27.92 -4.01
CA GLY A 101 1.85 27.72 -3.85
C GLY A 101 1.43 26.26 -3.97
N PHE A 102 0.12 26.03 -3.77
CA PHE A 102 -0.52 24.72 -3.86
C PHE A 102 -1.60 24.75 -4.94
N GLN A 103 -1.67 23.69 -5.74
CA GLN A 103 -2.68 23.53 -6.77
C GLN A 103 -3.34 22.14 -6.65
N GLU A 104 -4.66 22.09 -6.66
CA GLU A 104 -5.38 20.82 -6.77
C GLU A 104 -5.35 20.35 -8.23
N LEU A 105 -4.91 19.11 -8.43
CA LEU A 105 -4.92 18.43 -9.71
C LEU A 105 -5.79 17.19 -9.61
N GLU A 106 -6.66 16.99 -10.58
CA GLU A 106 -7.42 15.75 -10.72
C GLU A 106 -6.85 14.95 -11.88
N ILE A 107 -6.22 13.81 -11.57
CA ILE A 107 -5.64 12.93 -12.57
C ILE A 107 -6.38 11.60 -12.52
N LYS A 108 -7.14 11.28 -13.58
CA LYS A 108 -7.92 10.04 -13.71
C LYS A 108 -8.83 9.77 -12.50
N GLY A 109 -9.52 10.81 -12.01
CA GLY A 109 -10.42 10.72 -10.85
C GLY A 109 -9.73 10.68 -9.48
N ASN A 110 -8.39 10.75 -9.44
CA ASN A 110 -7.65 10.89 -8.19
C ASN A 110 -7.28 12.35 -7.96
N LYS A 111 -7.78 12.90 -6.85
CA LYS A 111 -7.39 14.23 -6.36
C LYS A 111 -5.97 14.18 -5.82
N SER A 112 -5.14 15.07 -6.33
CA SER A 112 -3.73 15.23 -5.99
C SER A 112 -3.45 16.70 -5.68
N ILE A 113 -2.47 16.96 -4.82
CA ILE A 113 -2.02 18.32 -4.52
C ILE A 113 -0.64 18.49 -5.15
N LEU A 114 -0.52 19.43 -6.08
CA LEU A 114 0.75 19.87 -6.63
C LEU A 114 1.33 20.97 -5.74
N ILE A 115 2.53 20.73 -5.24
CA ILE A 115 3.30 21.69 -4.46
C ILE A 115 4.29 22.35 -5.41
N GLN A 116 4.08 23.63 -5.70
CA GLN A 116 4.98 24.39 -6.57
C GLN A 116 6.13 24.94 -5.72
N VAL A 117 7.36 24.61 -6.12
CA VAL A 117 8.58 25.04 -5.41
C VAL A 117 9.44 25.95 -6.30
N ARG A 118 10.11 26.91 -5.67
CA ARG A 118 10.99 27.89 -6.34
C ARG A 118 12.19 27.24 -6.98
N ASN A 119 12.80 26.26 -6.32
CA ASN A 119 13.96 25.54 -6.82
C ASN A 119 13.70 24.03 -6.84
N PRO A 120 13.08 23.49 -7.90
CA PRO A 120 12.84 22.05 -8.00
C PRO A 120 14.14 21.26 -8.20
N GLY A 121 15.21 21.89 -8.70
CA GLY A 121 16.47 21.23 -9.02
C GLY A 121 17.17 20.64 -7.79
N THR A 122 17.05 21.27 -6.62
CA THR A 122 17.62 20.76 -5.36
C THR A 122 16.88 19.51 -4.87
N LEU A 123 15.57 19.45 -5.05
CA LEU A 123 14.77 18.27 -4.70
C LEU A 123 15.05 17.11 -5.66
N ILE A 124 15.15 17.38 -6.96
CA ILE A 124 15.47 16.38 -7.99
C ILE A 124 16.91 15.85 -7.81
N ALA A 125 17.88 16.71 -7.51
CA ALA A 125 19.26 16.28 -7.27
C ALA A 125 19.40 15.36 -6.05
N ASN A 126 18.52 15.53 -5.05
CA ASN A 126 18.43 14.64 -3.89
C ASN A 126 17.72 13.31 -4.20
N GLU A 127 17.08 13.17 -5.37
CA GLU A 127 16.54 11.89 -5.84
C GLU A 127 17.65 10.99 -6.39
N LYS A 128 18.23 10.18 -5.50
CA LYS A 128 19.00 9.00 -5.90
C LYS A 128 18.05 7.93 -6.45
N ASN A 129 17.67 8.05 -7.72
CA ASN A 129 16.93 7.03 -8.46
C ASN A 129 17.82 6.48 -9.56
N PHE A 130 18.00 5.16 -9.61
CA PHE A 130 18.88 4.46 -10.57
C PHE A 130 18.48 4.71 -12.04
N PHE A 131 17.22 5.05 -12.29
CA PHE A 131 16.64 5.23 -13.63
C PHE A 131 16.47 6.69 -14.07
N VAL A 132 16.93 7.67 -13.29
CA VAL A 132 16.99 9.06 -13.76
C VAL A 132 18.24 9.21 -14.63
N LYS A 133 18.11 8.80 -15.90
CA LYS A 133 19.08 9.17 -16.93
C LYS A 133 18.90 10.66 -17.26
N ARG A 134 20.02 11.39 -17.24
CA ARG A 134 20.16 12.72 -17.84
C ARG A 134 19.78 12.69 -19.32
#